data_AF-A0A2V8XSJ6-F1
#
_entry.id   AF-A0A2V8XSJ6-F1
#
_cell.length_a   1.000
_cell.length_b   1.000
_cell.length_c   1.000
_cell.angle_alpha   90.00
_cell.angle_beta   90.00
_cell.angle_gamma   90.00
#
_symmetry.space_group_name_H-M   'P 1'
#
loop_
_entity.id
_entity.type
_entity.pdbx_description
1 polymer ?
#
loop_
_entity_poly.entity_id
_entity_poly.type
_entity_poly.pdbx_seq_one_letter_code
_entity_poly.pdbx_strand_id
1 'polypeptide(L)'
;MQHRLFLSLVFPMSLLLVACSSGPSMSPGEQYLSDARTGLKSSDFNAALKNLDGAIKSAGDDPLGQQAALLRVALMTALSDAGKQLAEAYALGVKEPPAQSRSGAFNKMRADYYGIARSRLMDAMQSVMDRRSKLSGNAMPIEVTFPGFTGGTDPTVTKIKSGQWAADADRVAAETRLDRNALARILSALAGAGQDAHKGQQLFTSGKVDIDPRVYLVELSSSFLQIGSMFDPRGTNQPDQLRIVNQVVRGNLDVALKLLATKPDKDLEARVKKMQADCD
;
A
#
# COMPACT_ATOMS: atom_id res chain seq x y z
N MET A 1 -1.29 -38.01 -86.51
CA MET A 1 -2.01 -36.75 -86.81
C MET A 1 -2.99 -36.48 -85.69
N GLN A 2 -2.88 -35.28 -85.07
CA GLN A 2 -3.92 -34.50 -84.37
C GLN A 2 -4.67 -35.14 -83.17
N HIS A 3 -4.35 -34.69 -81.94
CA HIS A 3 -5.15 -33.81 -81.04
C HIS A 3 -6.35 -34.54 -80.35
N ARG A 4 -6.53 -34.53 -79.02
CA ARG A 4 -6.81 -33.40 -78.09
C ARG A 4 -6.62 -33.85 -76.62
N LEU A 5 -5.83 -33.13 -75.78
CA LEU A 5 -6.21 -32.20 -74.68
C LEU A 5 -7.25 -32.74 -73.66
N PHE A 6 -6.87 -33.08 -72.42
CA PHE A 6 -6.63 -32.24 -71.21
C PHE A 6 -7.87 -31.46 -70.71
N LEU A 7 -8.38 -31.79 -69.51
CA LEU A 7 -8.33 -30.95 -68.29
C LEU A 7 -9.06 -31.65 -67.11
N SER A 8 -8.31 -32.15 -66.14
CA SER A 8 -8.86 -32.65 -64.87
C SER A 8 -8.76 -31.57 -63.80
N LEU A 9 -9.90 -31.28 -63.17
CA LEU A 9 -10.11 -30.30 -62.11
C LEU A 9 -9.36 -30.72 -60.84
N VAL A 10 -8.33 -29.99 -60.43
CA VAL A 10 -7.66 -30.16 -59.12
C VAL A 10 -8.14 -29.04 -58.21
N PHE A 11 -8.86 -29.41 -57.16
CA PHE A 11 -9.39 -28.53 -56.12
C PHE A 11 -8.35 -28.42 -54.99
N PRO A 12 -7.66 -27.28 -54.77
CA PRO A 12 -6.77 -27.16 -53.63
C PRO A 12 -7.58 -26.75 -52.39
N MET A 13 -7.72 -27.72 -51.49
CA MET A 13 -8.23 -27.56 -50.12
C MET A 13 -7.35 -26.55 -49.38
N SER A 14 -7.84 -25.31 -49.26
CA SER A 14 -7.20 -24.25 -48.47
C SER A 14 -7.52 -24.46 -46.99
N LEU A 15 -6.69 -25.24 -46.31
CA LEU A 15 -6.67 -25.34 -44.84
C LEU A 15 -6.15 -24.01 -44.27
N LEU A 16 -7.08 -23.13 -43.91
CA LEU A 16 -6.84 -21.96 -43.07
C LEU A 16 -6.44 -22.43 -41.66
N LEU A 17 -5.14 -22.47 -41.40
CA LEU A 17 -4.58 -22.55 -40.05
C LEU A 17 -4.87 -21.23 -39.32
N VAL A 18 -6.03 -21.15 -38.66
CA VAL A 18 -6.27 -20.16 -37.60
C VAL A 18 -5.49 -20.62 -36.37
N ALA A 19 -4.19 -20.34 -36.36
CA ALA A 19 -3.38 -20.42 -35.15
C ALA A 19 -3.67 -19.16 -34.32
N CYS A 20 -4.77 -19.18 -33.56
CA CYS A 20 -4.90 -18.33 -32.37
C CYS A 20 -3.86 -18.81 -31.37
N SER A 21 -2.64 -18.27 -31.45
CA SER A 21 -1.63 -18.40 -30.41
C SER A 21 -2.18 -17.69 -29.18
N SER A 22 -2.85 -18.44 -28.30
CA SER A 22 -2.95 -18.07 -26.90
C SER A 22 -1.51 -18.05 -26.38
N GLY A 23 -1.01 -16.88 -26.01
CA GLY A 23 0.30 -16.75 -25.38
C GLY A 23 0.44 -17.67 -24.16
N PRO A 24 1.68 -17.90 -23.68
CA PRO A 24 1.92 -18.77 -22.53
C PRO A 24 1.01 -18.36 -21.35
N SER A 25 0.37 -19.36 -20.72
CA SER A 25 -0.49 -19.12 -19.57
C SER A 25 0.32 -18.57 -18.40
N MET A 26 -0.09 -17.44 -17.84
CA MET A 26 0.49 -16.89 -16.62
C MET A 26 0.39 -17.90 -15.48
N SER A 27 1.43 -17.99 -14.65
CA SER A 27 1.37 -18.72 -13.40
C SER A 27 0.33 -18.10 -12.45
N PRO A 28 -0.22 -18.86 -11.48
CA PRO A 28 -1.17 -18.31 -10.52
C PRO A 28 -0.64 -17.09 -9.76
N GLY A 29 0.65 -17.09 -9.38
CA GLY A 29 1.28 -15.95 -8.69
C GLY A 29 1.34 -14.69 -9.56
N GLU A 30 1.67 -14.83 -10.84
CA GLU A 30 1.68 -13.72 -11.80
C GLU A 30 0.28 -13.17 -12.04
N GLN A 31 -0.72 -14.06 -12.18
CA GLN A 31 -2.11 -13.65 -12.35
C GLN A 31 -2.61 -12.86 -11.14
N TYR A 32 -2.40 -13.38 -9.92
CA TYR A 32 -2.77 -12.68 -8.70
C TYR A 32 -2.07 -11.31 -8.58
N LEU A 33 -0.77 -11.23 -8.87
CA LEU A 33 -0.06 -9.95 -8.79
C LEU A 33 -0.56 -8.95 -9.84
N SER A 34 -0.88 -9.41 -11.05
CA SER A 34 -1.49 -8.58 -12.10
C SER A 34 -2.86 -8.03 -11.67
N ASP A 35 -3.72 -8.88 -11.13
CA ASP A 35 -5.05 -8.49 -10.65
C ASP A 35 -4.95 -7.55 -9.44
N ALA A 36 -3.97 -7.76 -8.56
CA ALA A 36 -3.67 -6.83 -7.47
C ALA A 36 -3.29 -5.44 -7.98
N ARG A 37 -2.40 -5.34 -8.98
CA ARG A 37 -2.01 -4.06 -9.59
C ARG A 37 -3.19 -3.35 -10.23
N THR A 38 -4.11 -4.10 -10.83
CA THR A 38 -5.37 -3.56 -11.37
C THR A 38 -6.24 -2.97 -10.26
N GLY A 39 -6.42 -3.69 -9.14
CA GLY A 39 -7.16 -3.19 -7.98
C GLY A 39 -6.52 -1.95 -7.34
N LEU A 40 -5.19 -1.91 -7.22
CA LEU A 40 -4.45 -0.73 -6.74
C LEU A 40 -4.71 0.50 -7.63
N LYS A 41 -4.72 0.30 -8.95
CA LYS A 41 -4.98 1.38 -9.94
C LYS A 41 -6.43 1.87 -9.88
N SER A 42 -7.41 0.96 -9.76
CA SER A 42 -8.83 1.30 -9.71
C SER A 42 -9.32 1.73 -8.31
N SER A 43 -8.44 1.72 -7.31
CA SER A 43 -8.77 1.95 -5.89
C SER A 43 -9.73 0.89 -5.29
N ASP A 44 -9.82 -0.30 -5.91
CA ASP A 44 -10.45 -1.46 -5.28
C ASP A 44 -9.44 -2.15 -4.35
N PHE A 45 -9.21 -1.53 -3.19
CA PHE A 45 -8.19 -1.97 -2.25
C PHE A 45 -8.51 -3.30 -1.56
N ASN A 46 -9.79 -3.68 -1.49
CA ASN A 46 -10.20 -4.98 -0.98
C ASN A 46 -9.82 -6.11 -1.95
N ALA A 47 -10.11 -5.93 -3.25
CA ALA A 47 -9.66 -6.86 -4.27
C ALA A 47 -8.12 -6.90 -4.35
N ALA A 48 -7.47 -5.73 -4.26
CA ALA A 48 -6.02 -5.64 -4.26
C ALA A 48 -5.40 -6.46 -3.12
N LEU A 49 -5.84 -6.28 -1.87
CA LEU A 49 -5.33 -7.05 -0.73
C LEU A 49 -5.51 -8.55 -0.91
N LYS A 50 -6.71 -9.00 -1.32
CA LYS A 50 -7.00 -10.42 -1.56
C LYS A 50 -6.04 -11.02 -2.59
N ASN A 51 -5.78 -10.30 -3.67
CA ASN A 51 -4.91 -10.75 -4.73
C ASN A 51 -3.43 -10.68 -4.33
N LEU A 52 -3.01 -9.69 -3.53
CA LEU A 52 -1.66 -9.66 -2.95
C LEU A 52 -1.41 -10.86 -2.03
N ASP A 53 -2.39 -11.22 -1.20
CA ASP A 53 -2.33 -12.42 -0.35
C ASP A 53 -2.24 -13.71 -1.19
N GLY A 54 -3.00 -13.78 -2.28
CA GLY A 54 -2.93 -14.88 -3.26
C GLY A 54 -1.55 -15.00 -3.88
N ALA A 55 -0.97 -13.89 -4.36
CA ALA A 55 0.37 -13.86 -4.95
C ALA A 55 1.44 -14.28 -3.94
N ILE A 56 1.37 -13.77 -2.70
CA ILE A 56 2.28 -14.17 -1.61
C ILE A 56 2.21 -15.66 -1.33
N LYS A 57 1.00 -16.22 -1.26
CA LYS A 57 0.78 -17.64 -0.98
C LYS A 57 1.28 -18.53 -2.13
N SER A 58 1.07 -18.11 -3.37
CA SER A 58 1.46 -18.88 -4.56
C SER A 58 2.95 -18.83 -4.85
N ALA A 59 3.60 -17.68 -4.66
CA ALA A 59 5.01 -17.46 -5.02
C ALA A 59 5.98 -17.55 -3.82
N GLY A 60 5.49 -17.55 -2.57
CA GLY A 60 6.32 -17.71 -1.39
C GLY A 60 7.41 -16.64 -1.22
N ASP A 61 8.67 -17.07 -1.25
CA ASP A 61 9.86 -16.21 -1.14
C ASP A 61 10.46 -15.82 -2.51
N ASP A 62 9.83 -16.22 -3.63
CA ASP A 62 10.22 -15.80 -4.98
C ASP A 62 10.10 -14.27 -5.14
N PRO A 63 10.82 -13.65 -6.10
CA PRO A 63 10.75 -12.20 -6.33
C PRO A 63 9.32 -11.65 -6.49
N LEU A 64 8.42 -12.41 -7.12
CA LEU A 64 6.99 -12.06 -7.23
C LEU A 64 6.30 -12.01 -5.86
N GLY A 65 6.56 -12.99 -4.99
CA GLY A 65 6.03 -13.05 -3.64
C GLY A 65 6.58 -11.93 -2.76
N GLN A 66 7.86 -11.58 -2.93
CA GLN A 66 8.48 -10.44 -2.25
C GLN A 66 7.86 -9.10 -2.70
N GLN A 67 7.66 -8.92 -4.01
CA GLN A 67 7.00 -7.74 -4.55
C GLN A 67 5.56 -7.61 -4.02
N ALA A 68 4.80 -8.71 -4.02
CA ALA A 68 3.45 -8.74 -3.48
C ALA A 68 3.42 -8.41 -1.97
N ALA A 69 4.36 -8.94 -1.19
CA ALA A 69 4.48 -8.64 0.22
C ALA A 69 4.77 -7.16 0.48
N LEU A 70 5.66 -6.53 -0.29
CA LEU A 70 5.97 -5.11 -0.18
C LEU A 70 4.73 -4.25 -0.47
N LEU A 71 4.03 -4.53 -1.58
CA LEU A 71 2.80 -3.83 -1.94
C LEU A 71 1.69 -4.03 -0.89
N ARG A 72 1.58 -5.23 -0.31
CA ARG A 72 0.62 -5.51 0.77
C ARG A 72 0.91 -4.68 2.00
N VAL A 73 2.17 -4.64 2.45
CA VAL A 73 2.58 -3.81 3.59
C VAL A 73 2.31 -2.34 3.33
N ALA A 74 2.66 -1.85 2.13
CA ALA A 74 2.40 -0.47 1.73
C ALA A 74 0.90 -0.14 1.79
N LEU A 75 0.05 -1.01 1.23
CA LEU A 75 -1.40 -0.84 1.24
C LEU A 75 -1.99 -0.89 2.64
N MET A 76 -1.62 -1.87 3.45
CA MET A 76 -2.11 -2.00 4.82
C MET A 76 -1.72 -0.79 5.68
N THR A 77 -0.49 -0.30 5.51
CA THR A 77 -0.02 0.92 6.18
C THR A 77 -0.83 2.15 5.74
N ALA A 78 -1.12 2.28 4.44
CA ALA A 78 -1.92 3.37 3.90
C ALA A 78 -3.37 3.36 4.40
N LEU A 79 -4.03 2.19 4.39
CA LEU A 79 -5.40 2.04 4.91
C LEU A 79 -5.45 2.33 6.41
N SER A 80 -4.38 2.01 7.14
CA SER A 80 -4.27 2.37 8.55
C SER A 80 -4.14 3.89 8.76
N ASP A 81 -3.34 4.57 7.95
CA ASP A 81 -3.20 6.04 7.99
C ASP A 81 -4.52 6.74 7.66
N ALA A 82 -5.24 6.28 6.64
CA ALA A 82 -6.54 6.81 6.25
C ALA A 82 -7.60 6.60 7.34
N GLY A 83 -7.67 5.40 7.92
CA GLY A 83 -8.54 5.11 9.06
C GLY A 83 -8.25 6.02 10.26
N LYS A 84 -6.97 6.21 10.61
CA LYS A 84 -6.57 7.14 11.68
C LYS A 84 -7.04 8.57 11.39
N GLN A 85 -6.84 9.07 10.17
CA GLN A 85 -7.28 10.41 9.77
C GLN A 85 -8.80 10.62 9.92
N LEU A 86 -9.61 9.61 9.56
CA LEU A 86 -11.06 9.67 9.77
C LEU A 86 -11.44 9.63 11.24
N ALA A 87 -10.81 8.74 12.02
CA ALA A 87 -11.03 8.67 13.46
C ALA A 87 -10.74 10.02 14.15
N GLU A 88 -9.63 10.66 13.79
CA GLU A 88 -9.25 11.99 14.27
C GLU A 88 -10.22 13.08 13.81
N ALA A 89 -10.74 13.00 12.57
CA ALA A 89 -11.75 13.93 12.09
C ALA A 89 -13.03 13.87 12.93
N TYR A 90 -13.53 12.66 13.24
CA TYR A 90 -14.68 12.48 14.13
C TYR A 90 -14.37 12.88 15.58
N ALA A 91 -13.15 12.65 16.06
CA ALA A 91 -12.71 13.07 17.40
C ALA A 91 -12.65 14.60 17.56
N LEU A 92 -12.35 15.34 16.50
CA LEU A 92 -12.47 16.79 16.47
C LEU A 92 -13.93 17.21 16.37
N GLY A 93 -14.66 16.65 15.40
CA GLY A 93 -16.05 17.01 15.13
C GLY A 93 -17.00 16.85 16.31
N VAL A 94 -16.80 15.83 17.16
CA VAL A 94 -17.65 15.61 18.34
C VAL A 94 -17.60 16.76 19.37
N LYS A 95 -16.54 17.58 19.33
CA LYS A 95 -16.36 18.72 20.23
C LYS A 95 -17.06 19.98 19.73
N GLU A 96 -17.50 19.98 18.47
CA GLU A 96 -18.10 21.15 17.83
C GLU A 96 -19.61 21.24 18.12
N PRO A 97 -20.17 22.45 18.26
CA PRO A 97 -21.60 22.64 18.53
C PRO A 97 -22.55 21.88 17.59
N PRO A 98 -22.30 21.79 16.25
CA PRO A 98 -23.18 21.06 15.34
C PRO A 98 -23.31 19.56 15.63
N ALA A 99 -22.32 18.95 16.31
CA ALA A 99 -22.33 17.52 16.62
C ALA A 99 -23.09 17.19 17.91
N GLN A 100 -23.54 18.18 18.70
CA GLN A 100 -24.10 17.96 20.04
C GLN A 100 -25.27 16.96 20.05
N SER A 101 -26.19 17.07 19.07
CA SER A 101 -27.34 16.16 18.92
C SER A 101 -26.97 14.77 18.38
N ARG A 102 -25.73 14.57 17.90
CA ARG A 102 -25.23 13.33 17.28
C ARG A 102 -23.94 12.82 17.94
N SER A 103 -23.64 13.25 19.16
CA SER A 103 -22.38 12.94 19.84
C SER A 103 -22.10 11.44 19.95
N GLY A 104 -23.14 10.63 20.23
CA GLY A 104 -23.04 9.16 20.24
C GLY A 104 -22.62 8.58 18.89
N ALA A 105 -23.18 9.09 17.79
CA ALA A 105 -22.84 8.63 16.44
C ALA A 105 -21.42 9.04 16.05
N PHE A 106 -20.98 10.25 16.38
CA PHE A 106 -19.59 10.69 16.18
C PHE A 106 -18.60 9.82 16.96
N ASN A 107 -18.88 9.54 18.23
CA ASN A 107 -18.02 8.68 19.05
C ASN A 107 -17.96 7.25 18.52
N LYS A 108 -19.08 6.72 18.01
CA LYS A 108 -19.11 5.41 17.34
C LYS A 108 -18.21 5.41 16.11
N MET A 109 -18.35 6.37 15.20
CA MET A 109 -17.52 6.43 13.99
C MET A 109 -16.04 6.58 14.33
N ARG A 110 -15.70 7.42 15.32
CA ARG A 110 -14.32 7.53 15.85
C ARG A 110 -13.79 6.15 16.29
N ALA A 111 -14.56 5.41 17.09
CA ALA A 111 -14.15 4.10 17.58
C ALA A 111 -14.00 3.08 16.45
N ASP A 112 -14.94 3.05 15.50
CA ASP A 112 -14.93 2.14 14.36
C ASP A 112 -13.68 2.36 13.49
N TYR A 113 -13.36 3.61 13.13
CA TYR A 113 -12.16 3.91 12.33
C TYR A 113 -10.85 3.70 13.08
N TYR A 114 -10.79 3.97 14.39
CA TYR A 114 -9.61 3.58 15.17
C TYR A 114 -9.46 2.06 15.23
N GLY A 115 -10.55 1.31 15.29
CA GLY A 115 -10.53 -0.16 15.21
C GLY A 115 -9.95 -0.65 13.88
N ILE A 116 -10.40 -0.07 12.75
CA ILE A 116 -9.86 -0.34 11.41
C ILE A 116 -8.37 -0.01 11.37
N ALA A 117 -7.98 1.21 11.76
CA ALA A 117 -6.59 1.64 11.76
C ALA A 117 -5.70 0.70 12.58
N ARG A 118 -6.10 0.39 13.82
CA ARG A 118 -5.38 -0.55 14.68
C ARG A 118 -5.19 -1.91 14.02
N SER A 119 -6.26 -2.51 13.50
CA SER A 119 -6.18 -3.83 12.87
C SER A 119 -5.22 -3.83 11.69
N ARG A 120 -5.29 -2.79 10.84
CA ARG A 120 -4.44 -2.68 9.65
C ARG A 120 -2.97 -2.44 9.99
N LEU A 121 -2.68 -1.58 10.97
CA LEU A 121 -1.31 -1.34 11.44
C LEU A 121 -0.68 -2.61 12.00
N MET A 122 -1.40 -3.35 12.85
CA MET A 122 -0.87 -4.57 13.48
C MET A 122 -0.56 -5.64 12.43
N ASP A 123 -1.42 -5.81 11.43
CA ASP A 123 -1.18 -6.76 10.33
C ASP A 123 -0.01 -6.31 9.43
N ALA A 124 0.12 -5.02 9.13
CA ALA A 124 1.28 -4.49 8.42
C ALA A 124 2.59 -4.74 9.19
N MET A 125 2.60 -4.49 10.51
CA MET A 125 3.76 -4.74 11.37
C MET A 125 4.14 -6.22 11.41
N GLN A 126 3.16 -7.12 11.58
CA GLN A 126 3.41 -8.57 11.57
C GLN A 126 4.02 -9.01 10.23
N SER A 127 3.46 -8.56 9.11
CA SER A 127 3.95 -8.89 7.76
C SER A 127 5.41 -8.49 7.55
N VAL A 128 5.82 -7.36 8.12
CA VAL A 128 7.22 -6.90 8.06
C VAL A 128 8.10 -7.71 8.99
N MET A 129 7.66 -8.01 10.20
CA MET A 129 8.41 -8.82 11.16
C MET A 129 8.78 -10.19 10.58
N ASP A 130 7.84 -10.83 9.87
CA ASP A 130 8.02 -12.15 9.27
C ASP A 130 9.06 -12.17 8.13
N ARG A 131 9.36 -11.02 7.55
CA ARG A 131 10.13 -10.91 6.30
C ARG A 131 11.39 -10.06 6.39
N ARG A 132 11.47 -9.12 7.32
CA ARG A 132 12.58 -8.13 7.38
C ARG A 132 13.96 -8.77 7.48
N SER A 133 14.08 -9.92 8.14
CA SER A 133 15.35 -10.66 8.24
C SER A 133 15.81 -11.29 6.93
N LYS A 134 14.91 -11.44 5.95
CA LYS A 134 15.18 -11.98 4.61
C LYS A 134 15.56 -10.89 3.60
N LEU A 135 15.47 -9.61 3.97
CA LEU A 135 15.86 -8.51 3.09
C LEU A 135 17.37 -8.52 2.86
N SER A 136 17.76 -8.42 1.59
CA SER A 136 19.15 -8.23 1.19
C SER A 136 19.48 -6.73 1.05
N GLY A 137 20.74 -6.38 0.77
CA GLY A 137 21.11 -5.00 0.41
C GLY A 137 20.76 -4.61 -1.02
N ASN A 138 20.22 -5.54 -1.81
CA ASN A 138 19.88 -5.30 -3.22
C ASN A 138 18.54 -4.56 -3.33
N ALA A 139 18.42 -3.72 -4.35
CA ALA A 139 17.17 -3.04 -4.63
C ALA A 139 16.05 -4.05 -4.97
N MET A 140 14.85 -3.76 -4.50
CA MET A 140 13.65 -4.57 -4.74
C MET A 140 12.82 -3.90 -5.84
N PRO A 141 12.79 -4.44 -7.06
CA PRO A 141 11.98 -3.88 -8.12
C PRO A 141 10.50 -4.07 -7.79
N ILE A 142 9.73 -2.99 -7.89
CA ILE A 142 8.27 -3.03 -7.85
C ILE A 142 7.71 -2.44 -9.13
N GLU A 143 6.81 -3.19 -9.74
CA GLU A 143 5.98 -2.77 -10.85
C GLU A 143 4.58 -2.46 -10.33
N VAL A 144 4.20 -1.19 -10.38
CA VAL A 144 2.89 -0.70 -9.96
C VAL A 144 2.64 0.66 -10.61
N THR A 145 1.40 0.91 -11.01
CA THR A 145 0.99 2.25 -11.42
C THR A 145 0.78 3.10 -10.18
N PHE A 146 1.36 4.31 -10.16
CA PHE A 146 1.15 5.22 -9.04
C PHE A 146 -0.35 5.50 -8.84
N PRO A 147 -0.89 5.30 -7.62
CA PRO A 147 -2.27 5.61 -7.34
C PRO A 147 -2.39 7.14 -7.36
N GLY A 148 -3.18 7.68 -8.29
CA GLY A 148 -3.23 9.13 -8.53
C GLY A 148 -3.39 9.93 -7.23
N PHE A 149 -2.71 11.07 -7.15
CA PHE A 149 -2.74 11.94 -5.97
C PHE A 149 -3.52 13.21 -6.29
N THR A 150 -4.51 13.53 -5.45
CA THR A 150 -5.34 14.73 -5.65
C THR A 150 -4.90 15.92 -4.79
N GLY A 151 -4.00 15.69 -3.83
CA GLY A 151 -3.66 16.69 -2.82
C GLY A 151 -4.86 17.17 -2.00
N GLY A 152 -4.58 18.13 -1.10
CA GLY A 152 -5.59 18.83 -0.31
C GLY A 152 -6.31 17.99 0.75
N THR A 153 -7.03 18.67 1.63
CA THR A 153 -7.97 18.00 2.56
C THR A 153 -9.29 17.77 1.84
N ASP A 154 -9.89 16.59 2.02
CA ASP A 154 -11.18 16.30 1.44
C ASP A 154 -12.30 17.17 2.07
N PRO A 155 -13.19 17.81 1.29
CA PRO A 155 -14.25 18.66 1.83
C PRO A 155 -15.16 17.94 2.83
N THR A 156 -15.45 16.65 2.61
CA THR A 156 -16.28 15.86 3.53
C THR A 156 -15.55 15.64 4.86
N VAL A 157 -14.23 15.41 4.82
CA VAL A 157 -13.41 15.32 6.04
C VAL A 157 -13.41 16.64 6.79
N THR A 158 -13.34 17.78 6.08
CA THR A 158 -13.47 19.11 6.70
C THR A 158 -14.84 19.32 7.35
N LYS A 159 -15.93 18.91 6.68
CA LYS A 159 -17.29 18.95 7.24
C LYS A 159 -17.39 18.13 8.53
N ILE A 160 -16.86 16.90 8.51
CA ILE A 160 -16.81 16.02 9.70
C ILE A 160 -16.05 16.71 10.84
N LYS A 161 -14.88 17.31 10.56
CA LYS A 161 -14.09 18.06 11.55
C LYS A 161 -14.87 19.24 12.16
N SER A 162 -15.76 19.89 11.40
CA SER A 162 -16.64 20.95 11.89
C SER A 162 -17.91 20.46 12.62
N GLY A 163 -18.00 19.17 12.93
CA GLY A 163 -19.14 18.56 13.62
C GLY A 163 -20.37 18.32 12.73
N GLN A 164 -20.26 18.54 11.42
CA GLN A 164 -21.34 18.24 10.49
C GLN A 164 -21.32 16.76 10.12
N TRP A 165 -22.48 16.13 10.16
CA TRP A 165 -22.61 14.74 9.76
C TRP A 165 -22.54 14.61 8.24
N ALA A 166 -21.64 13.77 7.75
CA ALA A 166 -21.55 13.43 6.32
C ALA A 166 -22.62 12.39 5.95
N ALA A 167 -23.23 12.55 4.78
CA ALA A 167 -24.02 11.49 4.18
C ALA A 167 -23.13 10.29 3.84
N ASP A 168 -23.68 9.08 3.84
CA ASP A 168 -22.88 7.86 3.63
C ASP A 168 -22.17 7.83 2.28
N ALA A 169 -22.83 8.26 1.20
CA ALA A 169 -22.21 8.33 -0.13
C ALA A 169 -20.99 9.27 -0.15
N ASP A 170 -21.12 10.46 0.46
CA ASP A 170 -20.04 11.43 0.56
C ASP A 170 -18.89 10.90 1.43
N ARG A 171 -19.23 10.22 2.53
CA ARG A 171 -18.26 9.60 3.45
C ARG A 171 -17.45 8.50 2.76
N VAL A 172 -18.12 7.59 2.04
CA VAL A 172 -17.46 6.49 1.32
C VAL A 172 -16.57 7.03 0.18
N ALA A 173 -17.01 8.07 -0.53
CA ALA A 173 -16.17 8.73 -1.53
C ALA A 173 -14.92 9.37 -0.90
N ALA A 174 -15.08 10.00 0.28
CA ALA A 174 -13.97 10.58 1.03
C ALA A 174 -12.99 9.52 1.56
N GLU A 175 -13.49 8.37 2.04
CA GLU A 175 -12.68 7.20 2.42
C GLU A 175 -11.80 6.75 1.26
N THR A 176 -12.41 6.48 0.10
CA THR A 176 -11.67 6.00 -1.08
C THR A 176 -10.59 7.00 -1.50
N ARG A 177 -10.89 8.30 -1.43
CA ARG A 177 -9.91 9.35 -1.73
C ARG A 177 -8.77 9.39 -0.70
N LEU A 178 -9.09 9.27 0.59
CA LEU A 178 -8.09 9.24 1.67
C LEU A 178 -7.18 8.03 1.53
N ASP A 179 -7.75 6.85 1.29
CA ASP A 179 -7.00 5.61 1.07
C ASP A 179 -6.03 5.75 -0.11
N ARG A 180 -6.52 6.28 -1.25
CA ARG A 180 -5.70 6.51 -2.44
C ARG A 180 -4.58 7.51 -2.17
N ASN A 181 -4.88 8.64 -1.53
CA ASN A 181 -3.89 9.66 -1.20
C ASN A 181 -2.86 9.11 -0.18
N ALA A 182 -3.28 8.31 0.80
CA ALA A 182 -2.39 7.67 1.76
C ALA A 182 -1.46 6.66 1.07
N LEU A 183 -1.99 5.85 0.15
CA LEU A 183 -1.18 4.89 -0.62
C LEU A 183 -0.15 5.62 -1.49
N ALA A 184 -0.54 6.73 -2.13
CA ALA A 184 0.38 7.57 -2.89
C ALA A 184 1.54 8.07 -2.01
N ARG A 185 1.24 8.60 -0.81
CA ARG A 185 2.27 9.06 0.14
C ARG A 185 3.18 7.93 0.60
N ILE A 186 2.62 6.78 0.98
CA ILE A 186 3.42 5.62 1.43
C ILE A 186 4.34 5.14 0.29
N LEU A 187 3.82 4.92 -0.92
CA LEU A 187 4.64 4.49 -2.06
C LEU A 187 5.73 5.51 -2.40
N SER A 188 5.44 6.81 -2.31
CA SER A 188 6.42 7.88 -2.50
C SER A 188 7.54 7.81 -1.46
N ALA A 189 7.18 7.62 -0.19
CA ALA A 189 8.14 7.52 0.90
C ALA A 189 9.05 6.31 0.70
N LEU A 190 8.48 5.13 0.46
CA LEU A 190 9.24 3.90 0.24
C LEU A 190 10.18 3.99 -0.97
N ALA A 191 9.81 4.76 -2.01
CA ALA A 191 10.65 5.01 -3.18
C ALA A 191 11.73 6.09 -2.95
N GLY A 192 11.87 6.65 -1.74
CA GLY A 192 12.86 7.66 -1.39
C GLY A 192 12.48 9.10 -1.74
N ALA A 193 11.23 9.36 -2.11
CA ALA A 193 10.70 10.71 -2.27
C ALA A 193 10.22 11.35 -0.95
N GLY A 194 10.23 10.59 0.16
CA GLY A 194 9.63 11.04 1.42
C GLY A 194 8.13 11.30 1.27
N GLN A 195 7.63 12.38 1.88
CA GLN A 195 6.22 12.75 1.83
C GLN A 195 5.80 13.51 0.55
N ASP A 196 6.71 13.71 -0.41
CA ASP A 196 6.42 14.39 -1.67
C ASP A 196 5.78 13.43 -2.69
N ALA A 197 4.44 13.44 -2.73
CA ALA A 197 3.67 12.61 -3.64
C ALA A 197 3.84 12.99 -5.13
N HIS A 198 4.21 14.25 -5.44
CA HIS A 198 4.48 14.67 -6.81
C HIS A 198 5.80 14.11 -7.31
N LYS A 199 6.85 14.18 -6.48
CA LYS A 199 8.13 13.52 -6.74
C LYS A 199 7.96 12.00 -6.80
N GLY A 200 7.13 11.43 -5.92
CA GLY A 200 6.72 10.03 -6.00
C GLY A 200 6.12 9.69 -7.37
N GLN A 201 5.11 10.42 -7.83
CA GLN A 201 4.51 10.18 -9.14
C GLN A 201 5.54 10.18 -10.29
N GLN A 202 6.55 11.05 -10.24
CA GLN A 202 7.64 11.06 -11.22
C GLN A 202 8.45 9.75 -11.20
N LEU A 203 8.81 9.25 -10.01
CA LEU A 203 9.55 7.99 -9.85
C LEU A 203 8.80 6.77 -10.43
N PHE A 204 7.48 6.78 -10.39
CA PHE A 204 6.63 5.68 -10.87
C PHE A 204 6.15 5.85 -12.32
N THR A 205 6.64 6.85 -13.07
CA THR A 205 6.15 7.16 -14.43
C THR A 205 6.37 6.01 -15.42
N SER A 206 7.47 5.26 -15.28
CA SER A 206 7.75 4.06 -16.08
C SER A 206 6.89 2.85 -15.72
N GLY A 207 6.11 2.92 -14.62
CA GLY A 207 5.40 1.80 -14.03
C GLY A 207 6.28 0.84 -13.23
N LYS A 208 7.59 1.11 -13.11
CA LYS A 208 8.56 0.31 -12.35
C LYS A 208 9.49 1.21 -11.53
N VAL A 209 9.67 0.90 -10.26
CA VAL A 209 10.63 1.59 -9.38
C VAL A 209 11.42 0.58 -8.56
N ASP A 210 12.69 0.88 -8.32
CA ASP A 210 13.56 0.09 -7.49
C ASP A 210 13.54 0.64 -6.05
N ILE A 211 13.06 -0.17 -5.11
CA ILE A 211 12.96 0.18 -3.70
C ILE A 211 14.24 -0.24 -2.97
N ASP A 212 14.91 0.72 -2.35
CA ASP A 212 16.05 0.43 -1.48
C ASP A 212 15.56 -0.16 -0.13
N PRO A 213 15.94 -1.38 0.26
CA PRO A 213 15.50 -1.99 1.52
C PRO A 213 15.83 -1.16 2.76
N ARG A 214 16.92 -0.37 2.73
CA ARG A 214 17.34 0.50 3.84
C ARG A 214 16.35 1.66 3.98
N VAL A 215 16.00 2.30 2.87
CA VAL A 215 15.01 3.38 2.82
C VAL A 215 13.63 2.84 3.19
N TYR A 216 13.25 1.69 2.63
CA TYR A 216 12.00 1.01 2.93
C TYR A 216 11.77 0.81 4.43
N LEU A 217 12.74 0.24 5.16
CA LEU A 217 12.61 -0.01 6.59
C LEU A 217 12.50 1.29 7.41
N VAL A 218 13.23 2.34 7.03
CA VAL A 218 13.22 3.64 7.73
C VAL A 218 11.93 4.41 7.50
N GLU A 219 11.46 4.48 6.26
CA GLU A 219 10.23 5.20 5.90
C GLU A 219 8.98 4.48 6.40
N LEU A 220 9.00 3.15 6.38
CA LEU A 220 7.95 2.35 6.98
C LEU A 220 7.90 2.51 8.51
N SER A 221 9.07 2.55 9.16
CA SER A 221 9.15 2.80 10.61
C SER A 221 8.64 4.18 10.99
N SER A 222 8.97 5.21 10.19
CA SER A 222 8.41 6.56 10.35
C SER A 222 6.88 6.54 10.27
N SER A 223 6.33 5.80 9.30
CA SER A 223 4.89 5.64 9.12
C SER A 223 4.25 4.91 10.31
N PHE A 224 4.88 3.84 10.81
CA PHE A 224 4.40 3.11 11.99
C PHE A 224 4.37 3.96 13.25
N LEU A 225 5.38 4.79 13.51
CA LEU A 225 5.38 5.72 14.63
C LEU A 225 4.28 6.77 14.50
N GLN A 226 4.16 7.39 13.31
CA GLN A 226 3.14 8.41 13.05
C GLN A 226 1.73 7.85 13.24
N ILE A 227 1.44 6.67 12.69
CA ILE A 227 0.14 6.02 12.84
C ILE A 227 -0.04 5.53 14.28
N GLY A 228 0.99 4.93 14.86
CA GLY A 228 1.02 4.39 16.22
C GLY A 228 0.73 5.41 17.32
N SER A 229 0.93 6.71 17.06
CA SER A 229 0.49 7.79 17.96
C SER A 229 -1.02 7.76 18.29
N MET A 230 -1.84 7.03 17.52
CA MET A 230 -3.23 6.77 17.90
C MET A 230 -3.37 5.98 19.22
N PHE A 231 -2.32 5.30 19.68
CA PHE A 231 -2.29 4.58 20.96
C PHE A 231 -1.95 5.47 22.15
N ASP A 232 -1.56 6.73 21.93
CA ASP A 232 -1.31 7.71 22.99
C ASP A 232 -2.56 7.97 23.83
N PRO A 233 -2.42 8.57 25.04
CA PRO A 233 -3.54 8.94 25.90
C PRO A 233 -4.59 9.84 25.22
N ARG A 234 -4.18 10.62 24.21
CA ARG A 234 -5.08 11.50 23.44
C ARG A 234 -5.87 10.76 22.35
N GLY A 235 -5.43 9.57 21.94
CA GLY A 235 -6.07 8.75 20.93
C GLY A 235 -6.97 7.68 21.56
N THR A 236 -6.44 6.46 21.65
CA THR A 236 -7.12 5.26 22.17
C THR A 236 -6.63 4.83 23.55
N ASN A 237 -5.55 5.45 24.06
CA ASN A 237 -4.96 5.16 25.37
C ASN A 237 -4.61 3.68 25.56
N GLN A 238 -3.78 3.14 24.67
CA GLN A 238 -3.36 1.73 24.64
C GLN A 238 -1.83 1.62 24.73
N PRO A 239 -1.23 1.89 25.90
CA PRO A 239 0.23 1.97 26.04
C PRO A 239 0.95 0.67 25.64
N ASP A 240 0.33 -0.50 25.85
CA ASP A 240 0.89 -1.77 25.40
C ASP A 240 1.01 -1.87 23.88
N GLN A 241 0.05 -1.32 23.13
CA GLN A 241 0.09 -1.32 21.67
C GLN A 241 1.15 -0.33 21.17
N LEU A 242 1.31 0.82 21.84
CA LEU A 242 2.40 1.75 21.54
C LEU A 242 3.77 1.10 21.77
N ARG A 243 3.94 0.36 22.87
CA ARG A 243 5.17 -0.40 23.15
C ARG A 243 5.46 -1.44 22.06
N ILE A 244 4.44 -2.13 21.55
CA ILE A 244 4.58 -3.05 20.42
C ILE A 244 5.07 -2.30 19.17
N VAL A 245 4.46 -1.15 18.84
CA VAL A 245 4.91 -0.31 17.71
C VAL A 245 6.39 0.03 17.83
N ASN A 246 6.82 0.54 18.99
CA ASN A 246 8.22 0.89 19.23
C ASN A 246 9.15 -0.32 19.11
N GLN A 247 8.74 -1.50 19.60
CA GLN A 247 9.52 -2.73 19.46
C GLN A 247 9.68 -3.17 17.99
N VAL A 248 8.60 -3.08 17.20
CA VAL A 248 8.66 -3.39 15.77
C VAL A 248 9.58 -2.42 15.04
N VAL A 249 9.43 -1.12 15.32
CA VAL A 249 10.27 -0.06 14.77
C VAL A 249 11.74 -0.30 15.09
N ARG A 250 12.11 -0.52 16.35
CA ARG A 250 13.51 -0.84 16.74
C ARG A 250 14.07 -2.01 15.93
N GLY A 251 13.32 -3.11 15.81
CA GLY A 251 13.76 -4.26 15.03
C GLY A 251 13.90 -4.00 13.53
N ASN A 252 13.13 -3.07 12.95
CA ASN A 252 13.31 -2.65 11.56
C ASN A 252 14.59 -1.82 11.41
N LEU A 253 14.83 -0.91 12.36
CA LEU A 253 16.01 -0.06 12.40
C LEU A 253 17.31 -0.86 12.62
N ASP A 254 17.27 -1.92 13.43
CA ASP A 254 18.40 -2.84 13.61
C ASP A 254 18.78 -3.53 12.30
N VAL A 255 17.79 -3.96 11.52
CA VAL A 255 18.02 -4.54 10.19
C VAL A 255 18.56 -3.48 9.23
N ALA A 256 18.02 -2.26 9.25
CA ALA A 256 18.52 -1.16 8.43
C ALA A 256 20.00 -0.84 8.73
N LEU A 257 20.41 -0.82 10.01
CA LEU A 257 21.82 -0.64 10.40
C LEU A 257 22.73 -1.77 9.88
N LYS A 258 22.27 -3.03 9.93
CA LYS A 258 23.03 -4.17 9.36
C LYS A 258 23.24 -4.01 7.85
N LEU A 259 22.22 -3.54 7.13
CA LEU A 259 22.31 -3.26 5.69
C LEU A 259 23.18 -2.01 5.40
N LEU A 260 23.19 -1.02 6.29
CA LEU A 260 24.06 0.15 6.17
C LEU A 260 25.54 -0.19 6.42
N ALA A 261 25.84 -1.19 7.25
CA ALA A 261 27.21 -1.66 7.46
C ALA A 261 27.82 -2.24 6.18
N THR A 262 27.01 -2.80 5.28
CA THR A 262 27.48 -3.36 3.99
C THR A 262 27.50 -2.31 2.89
N LYS A 263 26.55 -1.38 2.88
CA LYS A 263 26.50 -0.25 1.96
C LYS A 263 26.26 1.05 2.76
N PRO A 264 27.31 1.78 3.14
CA PRO A 264 27.18 2.95 4.00
C PRO A 264 26.41 4.10 3.36
N ASP A 265 25.61 4.79 4.17
CA ASP A 265 24.95 6.05 3.88
C ASP A 265 24.84 6.82 5.20
N LYS A 266 25.66 7.88 5.35
CA LYS A 266 25.80 8.58 6.63
C LYS A 266 24.53 9.31 7.05
N ASP A 267 23.79 9.85 6.08
CA ASP A 267 22.57 10.59 6.35
C ASP A 267 21.47 9.63 6.80
N LEU A 268 21.36 8.48 6.12
CA LEU A 268 20.40 7.45 6.51
C LEU A 268 20.76 6.82 7.86
N GLU A 269 22.05 6.57 8.14
CA GLU A 269 22.51 6.07 9.43
C GLU A 269 22.20 7.04 10.58
N ALA A 270 22.40 8.34 10.37
CA ALA A 270 22.06 9.37 11.35
C ALA A 270 20.54 9.41 11.63
N ARG A 271 19.71 9.29 10.59
CA ARG A 271 18.25 9.19 10.73
C ARG A 271 17.84 7.95 11.53
N VAL A 272 18.45 6.80 11.25
CA VAL A 272 18.17 5.54 11.96
C VAL A 272 18.49 5.67 13.44
N LYS A 273 19.68 6.16 13.79
CA LYS A 273 20.11 6.33 15.19
C LYS A 273 19.22 7.31 15.95
N LYS A 274 18.83 8.42 15.31
CA LYS A 274 17.89 9.37 15.89
C LYS A 274 16.54 8.70 16.20
N MET A 275 15.99 7.96 15.24
CA MET A 275 14.69 7.30 15.42
C MET A 275 14.74 6.19 16.47
N GLN A 276 15.86 5.48 16.63
CA GLN A 276 16.04 4.53 17.73
C GLN A 276 16.00 5.23 19.10
N ALA A 277 16.70 6.36 19.23
CA ALA A 277 16.70 7.15 20.47
C ALA A 277 15.31 7.70 20.83
N ASP A 278 14.51 8.08 19.82
CA ASP A 278 13.13 8.56 20.03
C ASP A 278 12.15 7.43 20.44
N CYS A 279 12.54 6.15 20.31
CA CYS A 279 11.74 5.00 20.73
C CYS A 279 12.01 4.55 22.18
N ASP A 280 13.07 5.04 22.82
CA ASP A 280 13.50 4.74 24.20
C ASP A 280 12.81 5.64 25.24
#